data_AF-A0A2C5ZJP1-F1
#
_entry.id   AF-A0A2C5ZJP1-F1
#
_cell.length_a   1.000
_cell.length_b   1.000
_cell.length_c   1.000
_cell.angle_alpha   90.00
_cell.angle_beta   90.00
_cell.angle_gamma   90.00
#
_symmetry.space_group_name_H-M   'P 1'
#
loop_
_entity.id
_entity.type
_entity.pdbx_description
1 polymer ?
#
loop_
_entity_poly.entity_id
_entity_poly.type
_entity_poly.pdbx_seq_one_letter_code
_entity_poly.pdbx_strand_id
1 'polypeptide(L)'
;MRLIINALFALEPFDCTRLAKYLRCLLQAILPLDDALALQIADEALRIAHESEQAGLFLPSSSFLHLLVKRPFPKEELEWLVATSFNHAVDLYARADEKACHEWALKAMALARFAGDGGCLAALLAERFSKLKFGG
;
A
#
# COMPACT_ATOMS: atom_id res chain seq x y z
N MET A 1 6.18 12.61 7.19
CA MET A 1 5.87 11.16 7.21
C MET A 1 7.09 10.28 7.42
N ARG A 2 8.06 10.25 6.48
CA ARG A 2 9.23 9.34 6.51
C ARG A 2 10.05 9.32 7.82
N LEU A 3 10.26 10.47 8.46
CA LEU A 3 11.02 10.55 9.71
C LEU A 3 10.34 9.82 10.88
N ILE A 4 9.01 9.88 10.97
CA ILE A 4 8.24 9.23 12.05
C ILE A 4 8.30 7.72 11.88
N ILE A 5 8.13 7.24 10.64
CA ILE A 5 8.17 5.80 10.32
C ILE A 5 9.56 5.23 10.61
N ASN A 6 10.62 5.93 10.19
CA ASN A 6 11.99 5.51 10.48
C ASN A 6 12.31 5.51 11.98
N ALA A 7 11.82 6.51 12.74
CA ALA A 7 12.04 6.58 14.18
C ALA A 7 11.33 5.45 14.94
N LEU A 8 10.11 5.10 14.54
CA LEU A 8 9.36 3.97 15.11
C LEU A 8 10.06 2.64 14.83
N PHE A 9 10.66 2.51 13.65
CA PHE A 9 11.40 1.32 13.22
C PHE A 9 12.72 1.12 13.97
N ALA A 10 13.28 2.17 14.58
CA ALA A 10 14.53 2.12 15.34
C ALA A 10 14.37 1.64 16.80
N LEU A 11 13.14 1.43 17.28
CA LEU A 11 12.85 0.87 18.59
C LEU A 11 12.77 -0.68 18.51
N GLU A 12 13.25 -1.41 19.52
CA GLU A 12 13.26 -2.90 19.60
C GLU A 12 11.91 -3.58 19.25
N PRO A 13 11.91 -4.91 19.00
CA PRO A 13 11.90 -5.46 17.64
C PRO A 13 10.66 -4.98 16.86
N PHE A 14 10.76 -3.79 16.25
CA PHE A 14 9.71 -3.28 15.36
C PHE A 14 9.80 -4.01 14.01
N ASP A 15 9.16 -5.17 13.90
CA ASP A 15 9.15 -5.97 12.68
C ASP A 15 8.15 -5.46 11.63
N CYS A 16 8.26 -5.99 10.41
CA CYS A 16 7.37 -5.65 9.29
C CYS A 16 5.88 -5.84 9.63
N THR A 17 5.57 -6.78 10.53
CA THR A 17 4.20 -7.04 10.99
C THR A 17 3.65 -5.90 11.83
N ARG A 18 4.42 -5.38 12.79
CA ARG A 18 4.01 -4.19 13.58
C ARG A 18 3.89 -2.96 12.70
N LEU A 19 4.81 -2.77 11.76
CA LEU A 19 4.77 -1.64 10.85
C LEU A 19 3.52 -1.68 9.96
N ALA A 20 3.17 -2.84 9.40
CA ALA A 20 1.98 -2.99 8.57
C ALA A 20 0.69 -2.63 9.35
N LYS A 21 0.57 -3.09 10.60
CA LYS A 21 -0.56 -2.74 11.48
C LYS A 21 -0.60 -1.25 11.81
N TYR A 22 0.55 -0.63 12.03
CA TYR A 22 0.62 0.80 12.27
C TYR A 22 0.19 1.61 11.04
N LEU A 23 0.62 1.20 9.84
CA LEU A 23 0.18 1.81 8.58
C LEU A 23 -1.34 1.67 8.40
N ARG A 24 -1.93 0.52 8.74
CA ARG A 24 -3.39 0.34 8.74
C ARG A 24 -4.07 1.37 9.64
N CYS A 25 -3.65 1.45 10.90
CA CYS A 25 -4.25 2.39 11.86
C CYS A 25 -4.09 3.85 11.39
N LEU A 26 -2.92 4.23 10.89
CA LEU A 26 -2.68 5.56 10.36
C LEU A 26 -3.58 5.85 9.15
N LEU A 27 -3.65 4.92 8.20
CA LEU A 27 -4.48 5.11 7.02
C LEU A 27 -5.96 5.27 7.41
N GLN A 28 -6.47 4.43 8.30
CA GLN A 28 -7.85 4.53 8.80
C GLN A 28 -8.13 5.87 9.49
N ALA A 29 -7.17 6.39 10.26
CA ALA A 29 -7.34 7.66 10.96
C ALA A 29 -7.26 8.87 10.02
N ILE A 30 -6.40 8.82 9.01
CA ILE A 30 -6.12 9.97 8.14
C ILE A 30 -7.04 10.03 6.92
N LEU A 31 -7.47 8.90 6.37
CA LEU A 31 -8.31 8.84 5.16
C LEU A 31 -9.56 9.75 5.20
N PRO A 32 -10.33 9.85 6.30
CA PRO A 32 -11.47 10.76 6.35
C PRO A 32 -11.09 12.24 6.55
N LEU A 33 -9.84 12.55 6.86
CA LEU A 33 -9.36 13.89 7.23
C LEU A 33 -8.57 14.56 6.11
N ASP A 34 -7.68 13.81 5.45
CA ASP A 34 -6.75 14.32 4.44
C ASP A 34 -6.43 13.21 3.43
N ASP A 35 -7.04 13.31 2.25
CA ASP A 35 -6.90 12.34 1.16
C ASP A 35 -5.45 12.24 0.66
N ALA A 36 -4.79 13.38 0.47
CA ALA A 36 -3.44 13.44 -0.06
C ALA A 36 -2.44 12.82 0.92
N LEU A 37 -2.59 13.09 2.21
CA LEU A 37 -1.76 12.46 3.24
C LEU A 37 -2.04 10.96 3.37
N ALA A 38 -3.30 10.54 3.24
CA ALA A 38 -3.66 9.12 3.21
C ALA A 38 -3.03 8.39 2.01
N LEU A 39 -3.02 9.03 0.83
CA LEU A 39 -2.37 8.48 -0.35
C LEU A 39 -0.85 8.32 -0.13
N GLN A 40 -0.20 9.27 0.54
CA GLN A 40 1.22 9.15 0.93
C GLN A 40 1.48 7.99 1.90
N ILE A 41 0.52 7.65 2.78
CA ILE A 41 0.62 6.46 3.64
C ILE A 41 0.57 5.19 2.77
N ALA A 42 -0.31 5.15 1.76
CA ALA A 42 -0.41 4.02 0.82
C ALA A 42 0.85 3.90 -0.08
N ASP A 43 1.45 5.01 -0.50
CA ASP A 43 2.76 5.04 -1.17
C ASP A 43 3.85 4.36 -0.35
N GLU A 44 3.89 4.70 0.94
CA GLU A 44 4.89 4.15 1.84
C GLU A 44 4.66 2.65 2.10
N ALA A 45 3.41 2.22 2.23
CA ALA A 45 3.07 0.81 2.31
C ALA A 45 3.53 0.04 1.06
N LEU A 46 3.34 0.61 -0.13
CA LEU A 46 3.81 0.03 -1.39
C LEU A 46 5.33 -0.11 -1.42
N ARG A 47 6.05 0.93 -0.98
CA ARG A 47 7.51 0.93 -0.89
C ARG A 47 8.01 -0.21 0.01
N ILE A 48 7.41 -0.35 1.20
CA ILE A 48 7.77 -1.39 2.17
C ILE A 48 7.45 -2.78 1.62
N ALA A 49 6.29 -2.97 0.99
CA ALA A 49 5.92 -4.24 0.36
C ALA A 49 6.95 -4.67 -0.68
N HIS A 50 7.34 -3.74 -1.57
CA HIS A 50 8.37 -3.96 -2.58
C HIS A 50 9.73 -4.29 -1.98
N GLU A 51 10.19 -3.53 -1.00
CA GLU A 51 11.48 -3.78 -0.34
C GLU A 51 11.46 -5.12 0.44
N SER A 52 10.31 -5.53 0.98
CA SER A 52 10.17 -6.81 1.67
C SER A 52 10.26 -8.03 0.75
N GLU A 53 9.74 -7.91 -0.48
CA GLU A 53 9.87 -8.94 -1.50
C GLU A 53 11.33 -9.07 -1.97
N GLN A 54 12.01 -7.94 -2.19
CA GLN A 54 13.42 -7.92 -2.61
C GLN A 54 14.38 -8.44 -1.53
N ALA A 55 14.12 -8.20 -0.25
CA ALA A 55 14.93 -8.74 0.84
C ALA A 55 14.87 -10.28 0.92
N GLY A 56 13.77 -10.89 0.48
CA GLY A 56 13.61 -12.34 0.40
C GLY A 56 14.42 -13.01 -0.72
N LEU A 57 15.00 -12.23 -1.64
CA LEU A 57 15.66 -12.70 -2.87
C LEU A 57 17.21 -12.75 -2.79
N PHE A 58 17.81 -12.58 -1.61
CA PHE A 58 19.27 -12.74 -1.38
C PHE A 58 20.14 -11.90 -2.35
N LEU A 59 20.09 -10.57 -2.22
CA LEU A 59 21.01 -9.65 -2.91
C LEU A 59 21.87 -8.87 -1.91
N PRO A 60 23.20 -8.74 -2.12
CA PRO A 60 24.04 -7.94 -1.25
C PRO A 60 23.78 -6.46 -1.54
N SER A 61 23.13 -5.73 -0.65
CA SER A 61 23.05 -4.27 -0.76
C SER A 61 22.88 -3.55 0.57
N SER A 62 23.62 -2.45 0.66
CA SER A 62 23.93 -1.56 1.78
C SER A 62 22.75 -0.74 2.34
N SER A 63 21.51 -1.19 2.19
CA SER A 63 20.34 -0.47 2.70
C SER A 63 20.01 -0.90 4.14
N PHE A 64 19.86 0.07 5.04
CA PHE A 64 19.52 -0.14 6.45
C PHE A 64 18.25 -0.97 6.64
N LEU A 65 17.34 -0.94 5.66
CA LEU A 65 16.11 -1.74 5.68
C LEU A 65 16.32 -3.23 5.36
N HIS A 66 17.37 -3.58 4.60
CA HIS A 66 17.68 -4.96 4.23
C HIS A 66 18.04 -5.81 5.47
N LEU A 67 18.69 -5.20 6.47
CA LEU A 67 19.03 -5.88 7.72
C LEU A 67 17.81 -6.15 8.63
N LEU A 68 16.64 -5.57 8.30
CA LEU A 68 15.52 -5.42 9.23
C LEU A 68 14.22 -6.09 8.74
N VAL A 69 14.08 -6.42 7.44
CA VAL A 69 12.92 -7.14 6.91
C VAL A 69 13.17 -8.64 6.95
N LYS A 70 13.08 -9.24 8.15
CA LYS A 70 13.20 -10.70 8.32
C LYS A 70 12.02 -11.49 7.76
N ARG A 71 10.91 -10.82 7.40
CA ARG A 71 9.64 -11.44 7.00
C ARG A 71 8.93 -10.61 5.93
N PRO A 72 8.23 -11.25 4.98
CA PRO A 72 7.44 -10.56 3.98
C PRO A 72 6.34 -9.72 4.63
N PHE A 73 5.85 -8.71 3.90
CA PHE A 73 4.68 -7.92 4.31
C PHE A 73 3.50 -8.87 4.61
N PRO A 74 2.79 -8.72 5.75
CA PRO A 74 1.70 -9.63 6.09
C PRO A 74 0.58 -9.58 5.04
N LYS A 75 0.16 -10.76 4.59
CA LYS A 75 -0.83 -10.90 3.51
C LYS A 75 -2.15 -10.22 3.86
N GLU A 76 -2.64 -10.40 5.08
CA GLU A 76 -3.92 -9.85 5.54
C GLU A 76 -3.90 -8.31 5.60
N GLU A 77 -2.74 -7.73 5.92
CA GLU A 77 -2.56 -6.27 5.93
C GLU A 77 -2.50 -5.74 4.49
N LEU A 78 -1.84 -6.46 3.60
CA LEU A 78 -1.77 -6.09 2.18
C LEU A 78 -3.13 -6.17 1.50
N GLU A 79 -3.86 -7.28 1.68
CA GLU A 79 -5.22 -7.46 1.13
C GLU A 79 -6.15 -6.35 1.61
N TRP A 80 -6.06 -5.97 2.89
CA TRP A 80 -6.84 -4.86 3.42
C TRP A 80 -6.44 -3.52 2.81
N LEU A 81 -5.15 -3.24 2.63
CA LEU A 81 -4.68 -2.02 1.99
C LEU A 81 -5.18 -1.92 0.54
N VAL A 82 -5.12 -3.03 -0.19
CA VAL A 82 -5.63 -3.13 -1.57
C VAL A 82 -7.12 -2.85 -1.62
N ALA A 83 -7.91 -3.55 -0.80
CA ALA A 83 -9.36 -3.38 -0.77
C ALA A 83 -9.76 -1.96 -0.35
N THR A 84 -9.11 -1.40 0.68
CA THR A 84 -9.39 -0.05 1.18
C THR A 84 -9.06 1.00 0.13
N SER A 85 -7.90 0.89 -0.52
CA SER A 85 -7.47 1.84 -1.56
C SER A 85 -8.40 1.79 -2.78
N PHE A 86 -8.81 0.59 -3.21
CA PHE A 86 -9.69 0.44 -4.37
C PHE A 86 -11.12 0.88 -4.07
N ASN A 87 -11.67 0.55 -2.90
CA ASN A 87 -12.99 1.01 -2.50
C ASN A 87 -13.03 2.53 -2.39
N HIS A 88 -11.99 3.14 -1.85
CA HIS A 88 -11.88 4.60 -1.79
C HIS A 88 -11.81 5.23 -3.18
N ALA A 89 -11.11 4.61 -4.14
CA ALA A 89 -11.16 5.03 -5.54
C ALA A 89 -12.59 4.99 -6.12
N VAL A 90 -13.37 3.96 -5.79
CA VAL A 90 -14.79 3.85 -6.20
C VAL A 90 -15.65 4.93 -5.54
N ASP A 91 -15.39 5.27 -4.27
CA ASP A 91 -16.07 6.37 -3.60
C ASP A 91 -15.77 7.73 -4.25
N LEU A 92 -14.52 7.95 -4.67
CA LEU A 92 -14.09 9.14 -5.41
C LEU A 92 -14.73 9.21 -6.80
N TYR A 93 -14.82 8.05 -7.49
CA TYR A 93 -15.56 7.94 -8.75
C TYR A 93 -17.02 8.36 -8.58
N ALA A 94 -17.70 7.88 -7.53
CA ALA A 94 -19.08 8.24 -7.25
C ALA A 94 -19.29 9.73 -6.95
N ARG A 95 -18.22 10.45 -6.56
CA ARG A 95 -18.18 11.90 -6.32
C ARG A 95 -17.74 12.70 -7.55
N ALA A 96 -17.53 12.05 -8.70
CA ALA A 96 -16.97 12.63 -9.92
C ALA A 96 -15.57 13.24 -9.76
N ASP A 97 -14.79 12.79 -8.76
CA ASP A 97 -13.36 13.12 -8.66
C ASP A 97 -12.54 12.07 -9.43
N GLU A 98 -12.49 12.25 -10.75
CA GLU A 98 -11.84 11.29 -11.63
C GLU A 98 -10.33 11.20 -11.39
N LYS A 99 -9.68 12.33 -11.10
CA LYS A 99 -8.23 12.36 -10.88
C LYS A 99 -7.85 11.55 -9.65
N ALA A 100 -8.47 11.83 -8.51
CA ALA A 100 -8.18 11.11 -7.28
C ALA A 100 -8.58 9.63 -7.40
N CYS A 101 -9.71 9.33 -8.07
CA CYS A 101 -10.09 7.95 -8.39
C CYS A 101 -8.98 7.19 -9.13
N HIS A 102 -8.41 7.77 -10.19
CA HIS A 102 -7.31 7.14 -10.92
C HIS A 102 -6.08 6.91 -10.04
N GLU A 103 -5.67 7.91 -9.26
CA GLU A 103 -4.50 7.82 -8.38
C GLU A 103 -4.64 6.66 -7.37
N TRP A 104 -5.79 6.58 -6.70
CA TRP A 104 -6.09 5.54 -5.72
C TRP A 104 -6.26 4.15 -6.35
N ALA A 105 -6.90 4.05 -7.53
CA ALA A 105 -7.08 2.79 -8.23
C ALA A 105 -5.75 2.21 -8.70
N LEU A 106 -4.88 3.04 -9.29
CA LEU A 106 -3.53 2.63 -9.68
C LEU A 106 -2.70 2.23 -8.45
N LYS A 107 -2.85 2.93 -7.32
CA LYS A 107 -2.20 2.56 -6.06
C LYS A 107 -2.62 1.17 -5.58
N ALA A 108 -3.93 0.89 -5.59
CA ALA A 108 -4.47 -0.40 -5.19
C ALA A 108 -3.96 -1.55 -6.08
N MET A 109 -3.93 -1.35 -7.40
CA MET A 109 -3.39 -2.33 -8.35
C MET A 109 -1.89 -2.58 -8.13
N ALA A 110 -1.11 -1.53 -7.85
CA ALA A 110 0.31 -1.67 -7.56
C ALA A 110 0.56 -2.49 -6.28
N LEU A 111 -0.23 -2.24 -5.23
CA LEU A 111 -0.18 -3.02 -3.98
C LEU A 111 -0.60 -4.48 -4.20
N ALA A 112 -1.62 -4.72 -5.03
CA ALA A 112 -2.14 -6.05 -5.31
C ALA A 112 -1.10 -7.00 -5.94
N ARG A 113 -0.05 -6.46 -6.59
CA ARG A 113 1.05 -7.26 -7.15
C ARG A 113 1.81 -8.04 -6.08
N PHE A 114 1.81 -7.58 -4.83
CA PHE A 114 2.51 -8.21 -3.72
C PHE A 114 1.65 -9.26 -2.98
N ALA A 115 0.43 -9.55 -3.46
CA ALA A 115 -0.50 -10.49 -2.81
C ALA A 115 -0.06 -11.96 -2.87
N GLY A 116 0.99 -12.27 -3.64
CA GLY A 116 1.51 -13.63 -3.79
C GLY A 116 0.54 -14.58 -4.49
N ASP A 117 -0.38 -14.06 -5.29
CA ASP A 117 -1.48 -14.79 -5.95
C ASP A 117 -1.28 -14.93 -7.47
N GLY A 118 -0.06 -14.71 -7.95
CA GLY A 118 0.27 -14.74 -9.38
C GLY A 118 -0.27 -13.54 -10.18
N GLY A 119 -0.68 -12.46 -9.50
CA GLY A 119 -1.21 -11.25 -10.14
C GLY A 119 -2.71 -11.29 -10.40
N CYS A 120 -3.41 -12.33 -9.92
CA CYS A 120 -4.85 -12.49 -10.08
C CYS A 120 -5.63 -11.29 -9.53
N LEU A 121 -5.30 -10.81 -8.32
CA LEU A 121 -5.94 -9.68 -7.68
C LEU A 121 -5.70 -8.38 -8.46
N ALA A 122 -4.47 -8.14 -8.91
CA ALA A 122 -4.15 -6.96 -9.71
C ALA A 122 -4.91 -6.96 -11.05
N ALA A 123 -5.00 -8.10 -11.72
CA ALA A 123 -5.75 -8.26 -12.96
C ALA A 123 -7.26 -8.05 -12.75
N LEU A 124 -7.82 -8.61 -11.67
CA LEU A 124 -9.22 -8.40 -11.29
C LEU A 124 -9.53 -6.91 -11.08
N LEU A 125 -8.68 -6.20 -10.34
CA LEU A 125 -8.86 -4.77 -10.11
C LEU A 125 -8.78 -3.95 -11.41
N ALA A 126 -7.83 -4.26 -12.29
CA ALA A 126 -7.72 -3.63 -13.60
C ALA A 126 -8.97 -3.87 -14.47
N GLU A 127 -9.52 -5.08 -14.47
CA GLU A 127 -10.76 -5.42 -15.17
C GLU A 127 -11.98 -4.66 -14.61
N ARG A 128 -12.04 -4.47 -13.29
CA ARG A 128 -13.12 -3.70 -12.65
C ARG A 128 -13.00 -2.22 -12.96
N PHE A 129 -11.79 -1.69 -12.88
CA PHE A 129 -11.52 -0.28 -13.16
C PHE A 129 -11.82 0.09 -14.62
N SER A 130 -11.51 -0.79 -15.58
CA SER A 130 -11.79 -0.53 -17.01
C SER A 130 -13.28 -0.44 -17.36
N LYS A 131 -14.18 -0.88 -16.46
CA LYS A 131 -15.63 -0.77 -16.62
C LYS A 131 -16.18 0.57 -16.13
N LEU A 132 -15.38 1.37 -15.44
CA LEU A 132 -15.76 2.73 -15.04
C LEU A 132 -15.82 3.64 -16.27
N LYS A 133 -16.81 4.54 -16.29
CA LYS A 133 -17.00 5.49 -17.38
C LYS A 133 -16.55 6.86 -16.91
N PHE A 134 -15.46 7.35 -17.49
CA PHE A 134 -14.92 8.68 -17.24
C PHE A 134 -15.44 9.64 -18.32
N GLY A 135 -15.82 10.84 -17.91
CA GLY A 135 -16.23 11.92 -18.80
C GLY A 135 -14.98 12.57 -19.40
N GLY A 136 -14.53 12.04 -20.53
CA GLY A 136 -13.38 12.58 -21.27
C GLY A 136 -13.52 14.04 -21.67
#